data_AF-A0AA36IK18-F1
#
_entry.id   AF-A0AA36IK18-F1
#
_cell.length_a   1.000
_cell.length_b   1.000
_cell.length_c   1.000
_cell.angle_alpha   90.00
_cell.angle_beta   90.00
_cell.angle_gamma   90.00
#
_symmetry.space_group_name_H-M   'P 1'
#
loop_
_entity.id
_entity.type
_entity.pdbx_description
1 polymer ?
#
loop_
_entity_poly.entity_id
_entity_poly.type
_entity_poly.pdbx_seq_one_letter_code
_entity_poly.pdbx_strand_id
1 'polypeptide(L)'
;MQVIEDSCFEQVGGRCKLKCDPPVSLLKGDIVVAERLKQIRQRRKEREELKRRRQEKNLALVRDFLASNNFDKEDLNAPKVECFGLRKCYPLQRAVKDENMDMVRLLLRFGADPQVKDMSAISS
;
A
#
# COMPACT_ATOMS: atom_id res chain seq x y z
N MET A 1 -41.40 -35.06 -30.79
CA MET A 1 -41.53 -35.41 -29.36
C MET A 1 -40.21 -35.06 -28.70
N GLN A 2 -40.13 -33.93 -27.98
CA GLN A 2 -39.00 -33.63 -27.10
C GLN A 2 -39.47 -33.92 -25.68
N VAL A 3 -38.83 -34.92 -25.07
CA VAL A 3 -39.10 -35.35 -23.71
C VAL A 3 -38.41 -34.33 -22.80
N ILE A 4 -39.20 -33.54 -22.07
CA ILE A 4 -38.70 -32.72 -20.97
C ILE A 4 -38.50 -33.70 -19.82
N GLU A 5 -37.26 -34.08 -19.55
CA GLU A 5 -36.94 -34.83 -18.34
C GLU A 5 -36.92 -33.87 -17.16
N ASP A 6 -37.83 -34.12 -16.21
CA ASP A 6 -37.99 -33.36 -14.98
C ASP A 6 -36.69 -33.36 -14.18
N SER A 7 -36.10 -32.18 -14.04
CA SER A 7 -34.92 -31.97 -13.20
C SER A 7 -35.33 -32.12 -11.73
N CYS A 8 -35.06 -33.28 -11.16
CA CYS A 8 -35.38 -33.59 -9.77
C CYS A 8 -34.42 -32.87 -8.80
N PHE A 9 -34.95 -31.88 -8.06
CA PHE A 9 -34.24 -31.23 -6.96
C PHE A 9 -34.61 -31.92 -5.64
N GLU A 10 -33.62 -32.44 -4.91
CA GLU A 10 -33.82 -32.90 -3.54
C GLU A 10 -33.52 -31.78 -2.54
N GLN A 11 -34.54 -31.42 -1.76
CA GLN A 11 -34.43 -30.49 -0.64
C GLN A 11 -34.23 -31.28 0.66
N VAL A 12 -33.01 -31.28 1.19
CA VAL A 12 -32.74 -31.81 2.53
C VAL A 12 -32.24 -30.65 3.39
N GLY A 13 -32.99 -30.31 4.44
CA GLY A 13 -32.60 -29.28 5.42
C GLY A 13 -32.40 -27.87 4.85
N GLY A 14 -33.16 -27.48 3.81
CA GLY A 14 -33.11 -26.14 3.23
C GLY A 14 -31.96 -25.88 2.24
N ARG A 15 -31.16 -26.90 1.90
CA ARG A 15 -30.09 -26.80 0.91
C ARG A 15 -30.37 -27.71 -0.28
N CYS A 16 -30.81 -27.13 -1.39
CA CYS A 16 -31.00 -27.88 -2.64
C CYS A 16 -29.62 -28.25 -3.20
N LYS A 17 -29.37 -29.54 -3.45
CA LYS A 17 -28.18 -30.02 -4.17
C LYS A 17 -28.62 -30.56 -5.53
N LEU A 18 -28.03 -30.02 -6.60
CA LEU A 18 -28.23 -30.50 -7.97
C LEU A 18 -27.50 -31.85 -8.13
N LYS A 19 -28.22 -32.91 -8.54
CA LYS A 19 -27.66 -34.27 -8.61
C LYS A 19 -26.92 -34.61 -9.90
N CYS A 20 -26.97 -33.78 -10.94
CA CYS A 20 -26.23 -34.00 -12.19
C CYS A 20 -25.69 -32.67 -12.70
N ASP A 21 -24.39 -32.62 -13.00
CA ASP A 21 -23.82 -31.50 -13.76
C ASP A 21 -24.42 -31.55 -15.17
N PRO A 22 -25.21 -30.53 -15.60
CA PRO A 22 -25.56 -30.42 -17.01
C PRO A 22 -24.26 -30.22 -17.79
N PRO A 23 -24.15 -30.73 -19.04
CA PRO A 23 -23.00 -30.42 -19.88
C PRO A 23 -22.90 -28.90 -19.97
N VAL A 24 -21.80 -28.33 -19.45
CA VAL A 24 -21.59 -26.88 -19.44
C VAL A 24 -21.34 -26.43 -20.87
N SER A 25 -22.41 -26.17 -21.60
CA SER A 25 -22.39 -25.42 -22.84
C SER A 25 -22.10 -23.97 -22.49
N LEU A 26 -20.80 -23.62 -22.46
CA LEU A 26 -20.31 -22.25 -22.34
C LEU A 26 -20.94 -21.39 -23.43
N LEU A 27 -21.95 -20.59 -23.08
CA LEU A 27 -22.57 -19.65 -23.99
C LEU A 27 -21.60 -18.48 -24.20
N LYS A 28 -21.67 -17.80 -25.35
CA LYS A 28 -20.81 -16.64 -25.70
C LYS A 28 -20.73 -15.57 -24.59
N GLY A 29 -21.77 -15.43 -23.76
CA GLY A 29 -21.79 -14.51 -22.62
C GLY A 29 -20.78 -14.85 -21.51
N ASP A 30 -20.54 -16.14 -21.24
CA ASP A 30 -19.65 -16.60 -20.18
C ASP A 30 -18.18 -16.29 -20.49
N ILE A 31 -17.82 -16.35 -21.78
CA ILE A 31 -16.48 -16.00 -22.28
C ILE A 31 -16.19 -14.51 -22.08
N VAL A 32 -17.16 -13.64 -22.39
CA VAL A 32 -17.03 -12.19 -22.24
C VAL A 32 -16.91 -11.79 -20.77
N VAL A 33 -17.66 -12.44 -19.88
CA VAL A 33 -17.56 -12.21 -18.42
C VAL A 33 -16.19 -12.64 -17.89
N ALA A 34 -15.71 -13.82 -18.30
CA ALA A 34 -14.39 -14.33 -17.89
C ALA A 34 -13.24 -13.39 -18.33
N GLU A 35 -13.31 -12.88 -19.57
CA GLU A 35 -12.32 -11.93 -20.08
C GLU A 35 -12.33 -10.60 -19.33
N ARG A 36 -13.50 -10.06 -19.01
CA ARG A 36 -13.63 -8.82 -18.24
C ARG A 36 -13.06 -8.96 -16.83
N LEU A 37 -13.29 -10.11 -16.17
CA LEU A 37 -12.69 -10.40 -14.86
C LEU A 37 -11.17 -10.51 -14.94
N LYS A 38 -10.63 -11.10 -16.00
CA LYS A 38 -9.18 -11.16 -16.25
C LYS A 38 -8.59 -9.76 -16.37
N GLN A 39 -9.23 -8.87 -17.14
CA GLN A 39 -8.80 -7.47 -17.26
C GLN A 39 -8.89 -6.70 -15.94
N ILE A 40 -9.94 -6.89 -15.14
CA ILE A 40 -10.07 -6.26 -13.82
C ILE A 40 -8.95 -6.72 -12.89
N ARG A 41 -8.63 -8.03 -12.87
CA ARG A 41 -7.52 -8.57 -12.09
C ARG A 41 -6.18 -7.98 -12.54
N GLN A 42 -5.95 -7.90 -13.86
CA GLN A 42 -4.74 -7.31 -14.43
C GLN A 42 -4.56 -5.84 -14.00
N ARG A 43 -5.60 -5.02 -14.18
CA ARG A 43 -5.58 -3.60 -13.78
C ARG A 43 -5.36 -3.39 -12.29
N ARG A 44 -5.89 -4.26 -11.43
CA ARG A 44 -5.63 -4.20 -9.97
C ARG A 44 -4.15 -4.44 -9.67
N LYS A 45 -3.55 -5.47 -10.30
CA LYS A 45 -2.12 -5.75 -10.18
C LYS A 45 -1.25 -4.59 -10.68
N GLU A 46 -1.55 -4.04 -11.86
CA GLU A 46 -0.83 -2.90 -12.43
C GLU A 46 -0.91 -1.66 -11.52
N ARG A 47 -2.09 -1.39 -10.93
CA ARG A 47 -2.28 -0.26 -10.00
C ARG A 47 -1.50 -0.46 -8.69
N GLU A 48 -1.47 -1.68 -8.17
CA GLU A 48 -0.69 -2.04 -6.98
C GLU A 48 0.81 -1.93 -7.26
N GLU A 49 1.26 -2.42 -8.41
CA GLU A 49 2.65 -2.30 -8.85
C GLU A 49 3.04 -0.83 -9.04
N LEU A 50 2.19 -0.01 -9.65
CA LEU A 50 2.43 1.42 -9.80
C LEU A 50 2.56 2.11 -8.43
N LYS A 51 1.69 1.76 -7.47
CA LYS A 51 1.79 2.26 -6.09
C LYS A 51 3.11 1.83 -5.43
N ARG A 52 3.50 0.56 -5.58
CA ARG A 52 4.77 0.02 -5.07
C ARG A 52 5.95 0.77 -5.66
N ARG A 53 6.02 0.91 -7.00
CA ARG A 53 7.07 1.64 -7.70
C ARG A 53 7.16 3.10 -7.23
N ARG A 54 6.02 3.75 -7.01
CA ARG A 54 6.00 5.12 -6.46
C ARG A 54 6.53 5.17 -5.03
N GLN A 55 6.15 4.22 -4.18
CA GLN A 55 6.65 4.13 -2.82
C GLN A 55 8.16 3.85 -2.78
N GLU A 56 8.68 3.00 -3.66
CA GLU A 56 10.11 2.69 -3.78
C GLU A 56 10.91 3.92 -4.22
N LYS A 57 10.43 4.65 -5.22
CA LYS A 57 11.04 5.93 -5.62
C LYS A 57 11.05 6.93 -4.47
N ASN A 58 9.94 7.05 -3.75
CA ASN A 58 9.85 7.92 -2.59
C ASN A 58 10.81 7.51 -1.46
N LEU A 59 10.96 6.21 -1.22
CA LEU A 59 11.91 5.68 -0.23
C LEU A 59 13.36 5.97 -0.64
N ALA A 60 13.68 5.85 -1.94
CA ALA A 60 14.99 6.21 -2.46
C ALA A 60 15.30 7.70 -2.21
N LEU A 61 14.34 8.60 -2.47
CA LEU A 61 14.50 10.02 -2.18
C LEU A 61 14.77 10.31 -0.70
N VAL A 62 14.09 9.59 0.21
CA VAL A 62 14.33 9.71 1.66
C VAL A 62 15.76 9.26 1.99
N ARG A 63 16.21 8.12 1.45
CA ARG A 63 17.57 7.61 1.67
C ARG A 63 18.64 8.57 1.15
N ASP A 64 18.43 9.16 -0.02
CA ASP A 64 19.34 10.16 -0.60
C ASP A 64 19.40 11.40 0.30
N PHE A 65 18.26 11.88 0.79
CA PHE A 65 18.19 13.00 1.73
C PHE A 65 18.94 12.72 3.04
N LEU A 66 18.78 11.53 3.62
CA LEU A 66 19.50 11.12 4.84
C LEU A 66 21.01 11.09 4.59
N ALA A 67 21.43 10.54 3.44
CA ALA A 67 22.83 10.45 3.05
C ALA A 67 23.46 11.84 2.87
N SER A 68 22.80 12.76 2.16
CA SER A 68 23.30 14.13 1.94
C SER A 68 23.44 14.93 3.24
N ASN A 69 22.62 14.63 4.26
CA ASN A 69 22.65 15.31 5.55
C ASN A 69 23.47 14.58 6.64
N ASN A 70 24.09 13.44 6.28
CA ASN A 70 24.85 12.56 7.19
C ASN A 70 24.00 12.07 8.38
N PHE A 71 22.76 11.65 8.13
CA PHE A 71 21.94 10.89 9.07
C PHE A 71 22.12 9.38 8.84
N ASP A 72 21.66 8.57 9.80
CA ASP A 72 21.58 7.12 9.62
C ASP A 72 20.58 6.80 8.49
N LYS A 73 20.94 5.87 7.60
CA LYS A 73 20.12 5.49 6.44
C LYS A 73 19.05 4.47 6.79
N GLU A 74 19.22 3.78 7.92
CA GLU A 74 18.32 2.70 8.35
C GLU A 74 17.31 3.18 9.41
N ASP A 75 17.67 4.17 10.23
CA ASP A 75 16.81 4.71 11.28
C ASP A 75 16.38 6.16 11.00
N LEU A 76 15.09 6.34 10.70
CA LEU A 76 14.47 7.65 10.43
C LEU A 76 14.32 8.53 11.67
N ASN A 77 14.42 7.94 12.86
CA ASN A 77 14.29 8.62 14.15
C ASN A 77 15.64 8.86 14.83
N ALA A 78 16.75 8.34 14.27
CA ALA A 78 18.07 8.52 14.85
C ALA A 78 18.45 10.02 14.90
N PRO A 79 18.61 10.60 16.11
CA PRO A 79 19.09 11.97 16.22
C PRO A 79 20.56 12.04 15.83
N LYS A 80 20.90 13.10 15.10
CA LYS A 80 22.28 13.54 14.98
C LYS A 80 22.59 14.50 16.11
N VAL A 81 23.73 14.32 16.78
CA VAL A 81 24.22 15.31 17.74
C VAL A 81 24.95 16.40 16.96
N GLU A 82 24.42 17.62 16.96
CA GLU A 82 25.04 18.80 16.35
C GLU A 82 25.91 19.57 17.37
N CYS A 83 26.72 20.51 16.85
CA CYS A 83 27.70 21.38 17.50
C CYS A 83 27.85 21.25 19.03
N PHE A 84 29.04 20.80 19.46
CA PHE A 84 29.49 20.68 20.86
C PHE A 84 28.74 19.67 21.74
N GLY A 85 27.93 18.78 21.18
CA GLY A 85 27.24 17.76 21.98
C GLY A 85 25.96 18.25 22.64
N LEU A 86 25.56 19.50 22.38
CA LEU A 86 24.52 20.20 23.14
C LEU A 86 23.15 20.17 22.46
N ARG A 87 23.06 19.80 21.18
CA ARG A 87 21.79 19.76 20.44
C ARG A 87 21.64 18.47 19.66
N LYS A 88 20.42 17.92 19.64
CA LYS A 88 20.02 16.79 18.81
C LYS A 88 19.17 17.32 17.66
N CYS A 89 19.55 17.02 16.43
CA CYS A 89 18.82 17.38 15.22
C CYS A 89 18.29 16.10 14.58
N TYR A 90 16.99 16.09 14.28
CA TYR A 90 16.31 14.94 13.69
C TYR A 90 16.10 15.14 12.19
N PRO A 91 16.06 14.07 11.37
CA PRO A 91 15.84 14.19 9.93
C PRO A 91 14.58 15.00 9.57
N LEU A 92 13.51 14.81 10.34
CA LEU A 92 12.26 15.55 10.16
C LEU A 92 12.42 17.05 10.43
N GLN A 93 13.16 17.42 11.49
CA GLN A 93 13.44 18.82 11.82
C GLN A 93 14.29 19.48 10.74
N ARG A 94 15.24 18.75 10.17
CA ARG A 94 16.04 19.24 9.05
C ARG A 94 15.17 19.53 7.83
N ALA A 95 14.27 18.62 7.47
CA ALA A 95 13.34 18.83 6.37
C ALA A 95 12.43 20.05 6.58
N VAL A 96 12.02 20.33 7.83
CA VAL A 96 11.24 21.53 8.18
C VAL A 96 12.10 22.80 8.06
N LYS A 97 13.35 22.79 8.54
CA LYS A 97 14.30 23.90 8.41
C LYS A 97 14.63 24.22 6.95
N ASP A 98 14.68 23.19 6.11
CA ASP A 98 14.92 23.31 4.67
C ASP A 98 13.61 23.63 3.89
N GLU A 99 12.49 23.90 4.58
CA GLU A 99 11.14 24.18 4.03
C GLU A 99 10.61 23.11 3.05
N ASN A 100 11.15 21.90 3.11
CA ASN A 100 10.82 20.82 2.19
C ASN A 100 9.60 20.03 2.70
N MET A 101 8.42 20.59 2.46
CA MET A 101 7.14 20.00 2.88
C MET A 101 6.89 18.61 2.28
N ASP A 102 7.41 18.34 1.08
CA ASP A 102 7.29 17.02 0.46
C ASP A 102 8.11 15.98 1.22
N MET A 103 9.34 16.33 1.62
CA MET A 103 10.18 15.46 2.43
C MET A 103 9.59 15.24 3.83
N VAL A 104 9.01 16.28 4.45
CA VAL A 104 8.28 16.15 5.73
C VAL A 104 7.15 15.13 5.61
N ARG A 105 6.32 15.23 4.57
CA ARG A 105 5.23 14.27 4.34
C ARG A 105 5.75 12.86 4.07
N LEU A 106 6.86 12.73 3.35
CA LEU A 106 7.49 11.43 3.08
C LEU A 106 7.99 10.80 4.37
N LEU A 107 8.78 11.51 5.17
CA LEU A 107 9.32 11.03 6.44
C LEU A 107 8.19 10.57 7.40
N LEU A 108 7.13 11.37 7.54
CA LEU A 108 5.96 10.99 8.34
C LEU A 108 5.26 9.73 7.81
N ARG A 109 5.13 9.61 6.49
CA ARG A 109 4.51 8.44 5.85
C ARG A 109 5.33 7.16 6.04
N PHE A 110 6.64 7.29 6.26
CA PHE A 110 7.54 6.18 6.58
C PHE A 110 7.72 5.93 8.08
N GLY A 111 7.00 6.66 8.95
CA GLY A 111 6.98 6.40 10.39
C GLY A 111 7.94 7.27 11.22
N ALA A 112 8.45 8.37 10.67
CA ALA A 112 9.20 9.33 11.48
C ALA A 112 8.29 9.99 12.52
N ASP A 113 8.77 10.10 13.76
CA ASP A 113 7.99 10.64 14.86
C ASP A 113 7.95 12.18 14.84
N PRO A 114 6.76 12.81 14.71
CA PRO A 114 6.64 14.28 14.71
C PRO A 114 6.84 14.91 16.07
N GLN A 115 6.70 14.12 17.15
CA GLN A 115 6.76 14.58 18.53
C GLN A 115 8.20 14.72 19.03
N VAL A 116 9.19 14.38 18.21
CA VAL A 116 10.59 14.64 18.54
C VAL A 116 10.89 16.11 18.24
N LYS A 117 10.28 16.95 19.07
CA LYS A 117 10.45 18.39 19.11
C LYS A 117 11.66 18.68 19.99
N ASP A 118 12.47 19.64 19.56
CA ASP A 118 13.57 20.17 20.34
C ASP A 118 13.14 20.31 21.81
N MET A 119 14.01 19.89 22.73
CA MET A 119 13.97 20.29 24.13
C MET A 119 14.33 21.79 24.27
N SER A 120 13.87 22.63 23.34
CA SER A 120 13.95 24.09 23.38
C SER A 120 12.70 24.71 23.99
N ALA A 121 11.78 23.89 24.54
CA ALA A 121 10.76 24.34 25.47
C ALA A 121 11.35 24.71 26.84
N ILE A 122 12.33 25.60 26.86
CA ILE A 122 12.51 26.51 27.99
C ILE A 122 11.96 27.83 27.48
N SER A 123 10.64 27.98 27.62
CA SER A 123 9.98 29.27 27.62
C SER A 123 10.58 30.11 28.75
N SER A 124 11.07 31.29 28.37
CA SER A 124 10.87 32.60 29.02
C SER A 124 11.00 32.70 30.53
#